data_AF-A0A3B8QLT2-F1
#
_entry.id   AF-A0A3B8QLT2-F1
#
_cell.length_a   1.000
_cell.length_b   1.000
_cell.length_c   1.000
_cell.angle_alpha   90.00
_cell.angle_beta   90.00
_cell.angle_gamma   90.00
#
_symmetry.space_group_name_H-M   'P 1'
#
loop_
_entity.id
_entity.type
_entity.pdbx_description
1 polymer ?
#
loop_
_entity_poly.entity_id
_entity_poly.type
_entity_poly.pdbx_seq_one_letter_code
_entity_poly.pdbx_strand_id
1 'polypeptide(L)'
;MTIHIEPERGVPTRKAPDMKDLATKTSAAAKTVEYLHANGLEVKATSEDKDTAAALAVSYAENPHKTSKVATPKRVAQLTPATLLLTDRILKDFGHSVVKSATQVRHLVTNKLIEETENPDPRIRIRALELLGKVSDVGLFAEKSEVTITHQTSDDLKDKLREKLSRLVNPEEIEDAITINGDVIDVDKELGLDV
;
A
#
# COMPACT_ATOMS: atom_id res chain seq x y z
N MET A 1 -2.17 11.61 -44.00
CA MET A 1 -0.91 12.34 -44.27
C MET A 1 0.14 11.79 -43.32
N THR A 2 1.12 11.05 -43.83
CA THR A 2 2.28 10.60 -43.06
C THR A 2 3.35 11.70 -43.10
N ILE A 3 3.60 12.33 -41.96
CA ILE A 3 4.64 13.36 -41.84
C ILE A 3 5.98 12.64 -41.81
N HIS A 4 6.77 12.76 -42.88
CA HIS A 4 8.15 12.33 -42.91
C HIS A 4 9.02 13.43 -42.30
N ILE A 5 9.49 13.21 -41.08
CA ILE A 5 10.40 14.12 -40.38
C ILE A 5 11.82 13.60 -40.62
N GLU A 6 12.61 14.30 -41.43
CA GLU A 6 14.05 14.08 -41.53
C GLU A 6 14.77 14.99 -40.54
N PRO A 7 15.50 14.44 -39.55
CA PRO A 7 16.26 15.27 -38.62
C PRO A 7 17.43 15.95 -39.34
N GLU A 8 17.53 17.27 -39.16
CA GLU A 8 18.60 18.09 -39.72
C GLU A 8 19.99 17.60 -39.24
N ARG A 9 20.87 17.29 -40.19
CA ARG A 9 22.26 16.87 -39.92
C ARG A 9 23.05 18.06 -39.38
N GLY A 10 23.27 18.10 -38.07
CA GLY A 10 24.15 19.09 -37.43
C GLY A 10 23.72 19.53 -36.04
N VAL A 11 22.47 19.27 -35.66
CA VAL A 11 21.98 19.57 -34.31
C VAL A 11 22.40 18.44 -33.36
N PRO A 12 23.23 18.72 -32.33
CA PRO A 12 23.56 17.71 -31.33
C PRO A 12 22.28 17.26 -30.62
N THR A 13 21.99 15.97 -30.68
CA THR A 13 20.85 15.41 -29.96
C THR A 13 21.11 15.50 -28.46
N ARG A 14 20.16 16.07 -27.72
CA ARG A 14 20.23 16.08 -26.27
C ARG A 14 20.14 14.63 -25.78
N LYS A 15 21.12 14.18 -24.99
CA LYS A 15 21.06 12.87 -24.35
C LYS A 15 19.78 12.78 -23.52
N ALA A 16 19.01 11.72 -23.74
CA ALA A 16 17.80 11.47 -22.95
C ALA A 16 18.18 11.43 -21.45
N PRO A 17 17.37 12.06 -20.57
CA PRO A 17 17.60 11.98 -19.13
C PRO A 17 17.59 10.52 -18.68
N ASP A 18 18.50 10.16 -17.77
CA ASP A 18 18.58 8.80 -17.21
C ASP A 18 17.45 8.61 -16.20
N MET A 19 16.30 8.14 -16.69
CA MET A 19 15.11 7.89 -15.87
C MET A 19 15.10 6.43 -15.45
N LYS A 20 15.85 6.10 -14.39
CA LYS A 20 15.90 4.72 -13.87
C LYS A 20 14.69 4.39 -13.00
N ASP A 21 14.32 5.32 -12.13
CA ASP A 21 13.33 5.12 -11.08
C ASP A 21 11.90 5.42 -11.54
N LEU A 22 10.93 4.63 -11.09
CA LEU A 22 9.52 4.80 -11.45
C LEU A 22 9.00 6.17 -11.03
N ALA A 23 9.33 6.66 -9.83
CA ALA A 23 8.83 7.96 -9.36
C ALA A 23 9.29 9.11 -10.29
N THR A 24 10.53 9.07 -10.77
CA THR A 24 10.99 10.04 -11.78
C THR A 24 10.27 9.92 -13.12
N LYS A 25 9.92 8.69 -13.54
CA LYS A 25 9.16 8.42 -14.77
C LYS A 25 7.73 8.93 -14.69
N THR A 26 7.01 8.58 -13.62
CA THR A 26 5.63 9.01 -13.39
C THR A 26 5.56 10.52 -13.21
N SER A 27 6.55 11.14 -12.56
CA SER A 27 6.56 12.60 -12.39
C SER A 27 6.75 13.37 -13.70
N ALA A 28 7.64 12.92 -14.58
CA ALA A 28 7.77 13.54 -15.89
C ALA A 28 6.52 13.32 -16.76
N ALA A 29 5.94 12.12 -16.68
CA ALA A 29 4.70 11.80 -17.40
C ALA A 29 3.53 12.65 -16.89
N ALA A 30 3.36 12.79 -15.57
CA ALA A 30 2.34 13.62 -14.94
C ALA A 30 2.45 15.09 -15.36
N LYS A 31 3.66 15.67 -15.37
CA LYS A 31 3.89 17.03 -15.89
C LYS A 31 3.52 17.17 -17.37
N THR A 32 3.75 16.11 -18.15
CA THR A 32 3.36 16.09 -19.57
C THR A 32 1.84 16.06 -19.69
N VAL A 33 1.15 15.26 -18.87
CA VAL A 33 -0.32 15.24 -18.80
C VAL A 33 -0.87 16.59 -18.37
N GLU A 34 -0.29 17.25 -17.38
CA GLU A 34 -0.68 18.61 -16.94
C GLU A 34 -0.51 19.64 -18.07
N TYR A 35 0.62 19.59 -18.78
CA TYR A 35 0.85 20.46 -19.94
C TYR A 35 -0.19 20.22 -21.03
N LEU A 36 -0.48 18.96 -21.35
CA LEU A 36 -1.50 18.62 -22.35
C LEU A 36 -2.91 19.01 -21.90
N HIS A 37 -3.22 18.89 -20.61
CA HIS A 37 -4.49 19.32 -20.04
C HIS A 37 -4.68 20.82 -20.17
N ALA A 38 -3.64 21.61 -19.88
CA ALA A 38 -3.64 23.06 -20.09
C ALA A 38 -3.85 23.44 -21.58
N ASN A 39 -3.49 22.55 -22.51
CA ASN A 39 -3.68 22.72 -23.95
C ASN A 39 -4.93 22.01 -24.51
N GLY A 40 -5.87 21.59 -23.65
CA GLY A 40 -7.19 21.09 -24.08
C GLY A 40 -7.42 19.59 -24.00
N LEU A 41 -6.51 18.80 -23.40
CA LEU A 41 -6.75 17.38 -23.12
C LEU A 41 -7.72 17.22 -21.95
N GLU A 42 -8.90 16.62 -22.14
CA GLU A 42 -9.77 16.24 -21.01
C GLU A 42 -9.25 14.99 -20.30
N VAL A 43 -8.96 15.11 -19.00
CA VAL A 43 -8.54 13.98 -18.16
C VAL A 43 -9.64 13.68 -17.16
N LYS A 44 -10.42 12.63 -17.40
CA LYS A 44 -11.44 12.12 -16.47
C LYS A 44 -10.92 10.85 -15.82
N ALA A 45 -10.81 10.86 -14.49
CA ALA A 45 -10.39 9.68 -13.73
C ALA A 45 -11.55 8.70 -13.56
N THR A 46 -11.36 7.46 -13.99
CA THR A 46 -12.29 6.35 -13.77
C THR A 46 -11.95 5.59 -12.49
N SER A 47 -12.79 4.63 -12.08
CA SER A 47 -12.48 3.75 -10.95
C SER A 47 -11.27 2.85 -11.26
N GLU A 48 -11.20 2.33 -12.48
CA GLU A 48 -10.11 1.45 -12.94
C GLU A 48 -8.74 2.17 -12.90
N ASP A 49 -8.71 3.46 -13.24
CA ASP A 49 -7.49 4.27 -13.15
C ASP A 49 -6.98 4.41 -11.69
N LYS A 50 -7.90 4.43 -10.71
CA LYS A 50 -7.55 4.49 -9.29
C LYS A 50 -6.99 3.16 -8.82
N ASP A 51 -7.63 2.06 -9.20
CA ASP A 51 -7.23 0.71 -8.79
C ASP A 51 -5.86 0.35 -9.38
N THR A 52 -5.63 0.66 -10.66
CA THR A 52 -4.34 0.47 -11.31
C THR A 52 -3.26 1.38 -10.71
N ALA A 53 -3.58 2.62 -10.37
CA ALA A 53 -2.65 3.52 -9.72
C ALA A 53 -2.26 3.04 -8.32
N ALA A 54 -3.23 2.56 -7.54
CA ALA A 54 -3.01 1.99 -6.22
C ALA A 54 -2.15 0.71 -6.30
N ALA A 55 -2.47 -0.21 -7.20
CA ALA A 55 -1.69 -1.43 -7.42
C ALA A 55 -0.24 -1.12 -7.81
N LEU A 56 -0.02 -0.13 -8.69
CA LEU A 56 1.32 0.30 -9.07
C LEU A 56 2.09 0.87 -7.87
N ALA A 57 1.44 1.70 -7.05
CA ALA A 57 2.06 2.28 -5.86
C ALA A 57 2.43 1.21 -4.81
N VAL A 58 1.55 0.22 -4.57
CA VAL A 58 1.84 -0.90 -3.67
C VAL A 58 3.03 -1.71 -4.19
N SER A 59 3.05 -2.06 -5.47
CA SER A 59 4.18 -2.79 -6.07
C SER A 59 5.49 -2.00 -5.99
N TYR A 60 5.42 -0.67 -6.08
CA TYR A 60 6.59 0.19 -5.90
C TYR A 60 7.06 0.23 -4.45
N ALA A 61 6.13 0.30 -3.50
CA ALA A 61 6.43 0.27 -2.07
C ALA A 61 7.08 -1.07 -1.63
N GLU A 62 6.60 -2.19 -2.16
CA GLU A 62 7.19 -3.51 -1.90
C GLU A 62 8.63 -3.62 -2.42
N ASN A 63 8.89 -3.18 -3.66
CA ASN A 63 10.22 -3.25 -4.24
C ASN A 63 10.46 -2.18 -5.32
N PRO A 64 11.02 -1.01 -4.94
CA PRO A 64 11.24 0.10 -5.86
C PRO A 64 12.11 -0.27 -7.05
N HIS A 65 13.13 -1.10 -6.85
CA HIS A 65 14.07 -1.50 -7.91
C HIS A 65 13.42 -2.43 -8.94
N LYS A 66 12.68 -3.44 -8.48
CA LYS A 66 12.00 -4.39 -9.37
C LYS A 66 10.94 -3.67 -10.20
N THR A 67 10.11 -2.86 -9.56
CA THR A 67 9.00 -2.15 -10.21
C THR A 67 9.51 -1.11 -11.20
N SER A 68 10.57 -0.38 -10.86
CA SER A 68 11.23 0.57 -11.77
C SER A 68 11.83 -0.08 -13.02
N LYS A 69 12.34 -1.31 -12.90
CA LYS A 69 12.86 -2.10 -14.03
C LYS A 69 11.73 -2.62 -14.94
N VAL A 70 10.62 -3.04 -14.35
CA VAL A 70 9.42 -3.53 -15.04
C VAL A 70 8.70 -2.39 -15.78
N ALA A 71 8.69 -1.19 -15.21
CA ALA A 71 8.13 0.03 -15.78
C ALA A 71 9.01 0.61 -16.90
N THR A 72 9.09 -0.14 -18.00
CA THR A 72 9.75 0.31 -19.23
C THR A 72 8.92 1.41 -19.91
N PRO A 73 9.53 2.32 -20.70
CA PRO A 73 8.80 3.40 -21.37
C PRO A 73 7.61 2.92 -22.21
N LYS A 74 7.73 1.74 -22.85
CA LYS A 74 6.65 1.13 -23.62
C LYS A 74 5.43 0.78 -22.78
N ARG A 75 5.64 0.27 -21.56
CA ARG A 75 4.54 -0.10 -20.65
C ARG A 75 3.92 1.13 -20.00
N VAL A 76 4.74 2.12 -19.63
CA VAL A 76 4.25 3.38 -19.07
C VAL A 76 3.39 4.13 -20.11
N ALA A 77 3.74 4.06 -21.39
CA ALA A 77 2.97 4.66 -22.48
C ALA A 77 1.60 3.98 -22.74
N GLN A 78 1.37 2.76 -22.25
CA GLN A 78 0.08 2.08 -22.33
C GLN A 78 -0.90 2.52 -21.23
N LEU A 79 -0.41 3.20 -20.19
CA LEU A 79 -1.25 3.67 -19.10
C LEU A 79 -2.04 4.92 -19.52
N THR A 80 -3.23 5.07 -18.96
CA THR A 80 -4.05 6.25 -19.20
C THR A 80 -3.41 7.49 -18.57
N PRO A 81 -3.64 8.69 -19.14
CA PRO A 81 -3.17 9.95 -18.54
C PRO A 81 -3.63 10.15 -17.09
N ALA A 82 -4.85 9.71 -16.76
CA ALA A 82 -5.39 9.77 -15.41
C ALA A 82 -4.62 8.88 -14.43
N THR A 83 -4.31 7.64 -14.83
CA THR A 83 -3.50 6.71 -14.02
C THR A 83 -2.11 7.27 -13.75
N LEU A 84 -1.46 7.91 -14.73
CA LEU A 84 -0.13 8.50 -14.57
C LEU A 84 -0.12 9.68 -13.58
N LEU A 85 -1.17 10.49 -13.61
CA LEU A 85 -1.34 11.61 -12.67
C LEU A 85 -1.61 11.10 -11.24
N LEU A 86 -2.48 10.10 -11.10
CA LEU A 86 -2.81 9.50 -9.81
C LEU A 86 -1.62 8.77 -9.20
N THR A 87 -0.86 8.02 -10.01
CA THR A 87 0.35 7.33 -9.55
C THR A 87 1.42 8.32 -9.08
N ASP A 88 1.65 9.43 -9.77
CA ASP A 88 2.58 10.47 -9.31
C ASP A 88 2.14 11.10 -7.98
N ARG A 89 0.84 11.35 -7.79
CA ARG A 89 0.32 11.85 -6.50
C ARG A 89 0.53 10.85 -5.38
N ILE A 90 0.12 9.60 -5.57
CA ILE A 90 0.30 8.53 -4.56
C ILE A 90 1.79 8.35 -4.25
N LEU A 91 2.67 8.34 -5.26
CA LEU A 91 4.11 8.22 -5.03
C LEU A 91 4.72 9.46 -4.39
N LYS A 92 4.15 10.66 -4.49
CA LYS A 92 4.61 11.82 -3.71
C LYS A 92 4.12 11.77 -2.26
N ASP A 93 2.87 11.39 -2.06
CA ASP A 93 2.23 11.31 -0.74
C ASP A 93 2.81 10.17 0.10
N PHE A 94 3.14 9.04 -0.54
CA PHE A 94 3.60 7.81 0.11
C PHE A 94 5.04 7.41 -0.25
N GLY A 95 5.70 8.07 -1.21
CA GLY A 95 7.07 7.75 -1.64
C GLY A 95 8.16 8.31 -0.74
N HIS A 96 7.81 8.76 0.47
CA HIS A 96 8.76 8.67 1.57
C HIS A 96 9.05 7.20 1.79
N SER A 97 10.15 6.74 1.16
CA SER A 97 10.68 5.39 1.23
C SER A 97 10.35 4.77 2.58
N VAL A 98 9.60 3.65 2.54
CA VAL A 98 9.26 2.76 3.65
C VAL A 98 10.13 3.07 4.85
N VAL A 99 9.54 3.74 5.83
CA VAL A 99 10.27 4.43 6.87
C VAL A 99 11.26 3.46 7.52
N LYS A 100 12.56 3.63 7.20
CA LYS A 100 13.60 2.70 7.62
C LYS A 100 13.90 2.77 9.12
N SER A 101 13.39 3.81 9.80
CA SER A 101 13.67 4.12 11.19
C SER A 101 12.41 4.52 11.95
N ALA A 102 12.16 3.87 13.08
CA ALA A 102 11.06 4.22 13.99
C ALA A 102 11.06 5.70 14.39
N THR A 103 12.24 6.34 14.46
CA THR A 103 12.38 7.78 14.73
C THR A 103 11.74 8.64 13.64
N GLN A 104 11.92 8.27 12.37
CA GLN A 104 11.33 9.00 11.25
C GLN A 104 9.81 8.81 11.20
N VAL A 105 9.29 7.63 11.59
CA VAL A 105 7.83 7.40 11.72
C VAL A 105 7.29 8.33 12.79
N ARG A 106 7.96 8.39 13.95
CA ARG A 106 7.56 9.25 15.05
C ARG A 106 7.48 10.71 14.60
N HIS A 107 8.51 11.24 13.94
CA HIS A 107 8.49 12.62 13.44
C HIS A 107 7.37 12.87 12.43
N LEU A 108 7.12 11.94 11.51
CA LEU A 108 6.04 12.06 10.54
C LEU A 108 4.66 12.07 11.22
N VAL A 109 4.43 11.16 12.17
CA VAL A 109 3.19 11.10 12.94
C VAL A 109 3.02 12.36 13.78
N THR A 110 4.07 12.85 14.45
CA THR A 110 4.02 14.09 15.22
C THR A 110 3.66 15.28 14.33
N ASN A 111 4.33 15.44 13.18
CA ASN A 111 4.04 16.53 12.25
C ASN A 111 2.60 16.46 11.73
N LYS A 112 2.12 15.26 11.39
CA LYS A 112 0.73 15.10 10.93
C LYS A 112 -0.28 15.40 12.04
N LEU A 113 -0.01 14.97 13.28
CA LEU A 113 -0.86 15.30 14.41
C LEU A 113 -0.90 16.81 14.68
N ILE A 114 0.22 17.52 14.50
CA ILE A 114 0.27 18.99 14.60
C ILE A 114 -0.67 19.64 13.57
N GLU A 115 -0.64 19.20 12.31
CA GLU A 115 -1.54 19.71 11.27
C GLU A 115 -3.02 19.48 11.63
N GLU A 116 -3.36 18.29 12.16
CA GLU A 116 -4.74 17.97 12.57
C GLU A 116 -5.21 18.78 13.80
N THR A 117 -4.31 19.47 14.52
CA THR A 117 -4.73 20.40 15.59
C THR A 117 -5.39 21.68 15.06
N GLU A 118 -5.24 21.98 13.77
CA GLU A 118 -5.90 23.12 13.12
C GLU A 118 -7.22 22.72 12.43
N ASN A 119 -7.60 21.44 12.48
CA ASN A 119 -8.78 20.92 11.82
C ASN A 119 -10.06 21.64 12.31
N PRO A 120 -10.98 22.05 11.41
CA PRO A 120 -12.22 22.74 11.78
C PRO A 120 -13.13 21.92 12.70
N ASP A 121 -13.04 20.58 12.69
CA ASP A 121 -13.77 19.73 13.63
C ASP A 121 -13.06 19.70 15.02
N PRO A 122 -13.71 20.20 16.08
CA PRO A 122 -13.13 20.21 17.43
C PRO A 122 -12.85 18.80 17.98
N ARG A 123 -13.57 17.75 17.53
CA ARG A 123 -13.34 16.37 17.99
C ARG A 123 -12.01 15.84 17.50
N ILE A 124 -11.69 16.10 16.23
CA ILE A 124 -10.42 15.70 15.61
C ILE A 124 -9.27 16.46 16.27
N ARG A 125 -9.45 17.76 16.49
CA ARG A 125 -8.47 18.62 17.16
C ARG A 125 -8.10 18.14 18.56
N ILE A 126 -9.09 17.86 19.40
CA ILE A 126 -8.86 17.38 20.76
C ILE A 126 -8.16 16.01 20.74
N ARG A 127 -8.57 15.12 19.83
CA ARG A 127 -7.96 13.80 19.70
C ARG A 127 -6.50 13.88 19.25
N ALA A 128 -6.19 14.78 18.32
CA ALA A 128 -4.82 15.01 17.86
C ALA A 128 -3.92 15.52 19.01
N LEU A 129 -4.41 16.48 19.81
CA LEU A 129 -3.70 17.00 20.97
C LEU A 129 -3.48 15.94 22.07
N GLU A 130 -4.48 15.09 22.34
CA GLU A 130 -4.34 13.97 23.28
C GLU A 130 -3.25 12.99 22.82
N LEU A 131 -3.30 12.55 21.56
CA LEU A 131 -2.33 11.61 20.99
C LEU A 131 -0.93 12.21 20.94
N LEU A 132 -0.80 13.50 20.64
CA LEU A 132 0.47 14.21 20.66
C LEU A 132 1.07 14.21 22.07
N GLY A 133 0.27 14.42 23.11
CA GLY A 133 0.71 14.35 24.51
C GLY A 133 1.08 12.94 24.99
N LYS A 134 0.52 11.88 24.39
CA LYS A 134 0.90 10.47 24.66
C LYS A 134 2.22 10.07 24.00
N VAL A 135 2.43 10.51 22.76
CA VAL A 135 3.62 10.12 21.96
C VAL A 135 4.84 11.00 22.25
N SER A 136 4.62 12.24 22.69
CA SER A 136 5.71 13.16 23.01
C SER A 136 6.33 12.84 24.38
N ASP A 137 7.64 13.04 24.50
CA ASP A 137 8.44 12.80 25.72
C ASP A 137 8.03 13.66 26.94
N VAL A 138 6.99 14.49 26.80
CA VAL A 138 6.43 15.35 27.86
C VAL A 138 5.54 14.55 28.82
N GLY A 139 5.06 13.36 28.43
CA GLY A 139 4.44 12.39 29.34
C GLY A 139 3.14 12.85 30.03
N LEU A 140 2.46 13.86 29.49
CA LEU A 140 1.27 14.47 30.10
C LEU A 140 0.05 13.53 30.17
N PHE A 141 0.04 12.48 29.35
CA PHE A 141 -1.02 11.47 29.30
C PHE A 141 -0.46 10.03 29.31
N ALA A 142 0.60 9.77 30.10
CA ALA A 142 1.13 8.43 30.24
C ALA A 142 0.09 7.48 30.88
N GLU A 143 -0.32 6.44 30.13
CA GLU A 143 -1.13 5.35 30.66
C GLU A 143 -0.23 4.51 31.59
N LYS A 144 -0.59 4.43 32.88
CA LYS A 144 0.11 3.54 33.82
C LYS A 144 -0.17 2.09 33.40
N SER A 145 0.85 1.38 32.94
CA SER A 145 0.78 -0.08 32.77
C SER A 145 1.19 -0.76 34.07
N GLU A 146 0.22 -1.26 34.83
CA GLU A 146 0.48 -2.12 35.99
C GLU A 146 0.73 -3.55 35.50
N VAL A 147 2.00 -3.92 35.34
CA VAL A 147 2.37 -5.31 35.00
C VAL A 147 2.36 -6.15 36.27
N THR A 148 1.25 -6.83 36.52
CA THR A 148 1.17 -7.83 37.59
C THR A 148 1.88 -9.11 37.15
N ILE A 149 3.13 -9.30 37.60
CA ILE A 149 3.88 -10.55 37.34
C ILE A 149 3.30 -11.65 38.24
N THR A 150 2.40 -12.46 37.69
CA THR A 150 1.93 -13.67 38.39
C THR A 150 2.99 -14.77 38.25
N HIS A 151 3.70 -15.12 39.32
CA HIS A 151 4.48 -16.35 39.37
C HIS A 151 3.52 -17.53 39.48
N GLN A 152 3.31 -18.23 38.37
CA GLN A 152 2.58 -19.51 38.38
C GLN A 152 3.48 -20.57 39.02
N THR A 153 2.94 -21.34 39.95
CA THR A 153 3.70 -22.46 40.51
C THR A 153 3.86 -23.56 39.45
N SER A 154 4.90 -24.37 39.57
CA SER A 154 5.18 -25.44 38.58
C SER A 154 4.03 -26.43 38.44
N ASP A 155 3.17 -26.57 39.45
CA ASP A 155 2.04 -27.48 39.42
C ASP A 155 0.85 -26.89 38.65
N ASP A 156 0.58 -25.57 38.77
CA ASP A 156 -0.42 -24.88 37.94
C ASP A 156 -0.11 -24.99 36.44
N LEU A 157 1.19 -24.95 36.09
CA LEU A 157 1.65 -25.10 34.71
C LEU A 157 1.44 -26.53 34.19
N LYS A 158 1.66 -27.55 35.04
CA LYS A 158 1.42 -28.95 34.67
C LYS A 158 -0.06 -29.23 34.46
N ASP A 159 -0.93 -28.65 35.29
CA ASP A 159 -2.38 -28.86 35.15
C ASP A 159 -2.93 -28.18 33.89
N LYS A 160 -2.49 -26.96 33.58
CA LYS A 160 -2.81 -26.31 32.29
C LYS A 160 -2.26 -27.08 31.09
N LEU A 161 -1.06 -27.67 31.20
CA LEU A 161 -0.49 -28.48 30.14
C LEU A 161 -1.29 -29.77 29.93
N ARG A 162 -1.74 -30.41 31.02
CA ARG A 162 -2.61 -31.58 30.98
C ARG A 162 -3.96 -31.26 30.35
N GLU A 163 -4.58 -30.13 30.70
CA GLU A 163 -5.84 -29.68 30.09
C GLU A 163 -5.69 -29.44 28.58
N LYS A 164 -4.59 -28.81 28.16
CA LYS A 164 -4.32 -28.58 26.73
C LYS A 164 -4.02 -29.87 25.97
N LEU A 165 -3.29 -30.80 26.59
CA LEU A 165 -3.00 -32.10 26.00
C LEU A 165 -4.25 -32.98 25.93
N SER A 166 -5.13 -32.95 26.93
CA SER A 166 -6.38 -33.71 26.91
C SER A 166 -7.31 -33.24 25.79
N ARG A 167 -7.41 -31.93 25.55
CA ARG A 167 -8.14 -31.37 24.40
C ARG A 167 -7.56 -31.76 23.05
N LEU A 168 -6.26 -32.05 22.99
CA LEU A 168 -5.59 -32.42 21.75
C LEU A 168 -5.65 -33.93 21.47
N VAL A 169 -5.67 -34.75 22.53
CA VAL A 169 -5.75 -36.21 22.46
C VAL A 169 -7.19 -36.68 22.23
N ASN A 170 -8.16 -36.03 22.88
CA ASN A 170 -9.58 -36.20 22.61
C ASN A 170 -10.14 -34.84 22.15
N PRO A 171 -10.07 -34.53 20.84
CA PRO A 171 -10.80 -33.37 20.34
C PRO A 171 -12.28 -33.57 20.65
N GLU A 172 -12.92 -32.57 21.27
CA GLU A 172 -14.37 -32.58 21.46
C GLU A 172 -15.01 -32.70 20.07
N GLU A 173 -15.92 -33.67 19.91
CA GLU A 173 -16.72 -33.79 18.69
C GLU A 173 -17.51 -32.49 18.54
N ILE A 174 -17.17 -31.73 17.51
CA ILE A 174 -17.85 -30.48 17.18
C ILE A 174 -19.22 -30.88 16.63
N GLU A 175 -20.28 -30.75 17.44
CA GLU A 175 -21.65 -31.10 17.04
C GLU A 175 -22.17 -30.24 15.87
N ASP A 176 -21.52 -29.12 15.55
CA ASP A 176 -21.86 -28.18 14.46
C ASP A 176 -20.92 -28.30 13.23
N ALA A 177 -20.42 -29.49 12.91
CA ALA A 177 -19.79 -29.72 11.62
C ALA A 177 -20.87 -29.84 10.52
N ILE A 178 -21.00 -28.83 9.66
CA ILE A 178 -21.82 -28.91 8.44
C ILE A 178 -21.15 -29.92 7.50
N THR A 179 -21.64 -31.15 7.46
CA THR A 179 -21.31 -32.14 6.43
C THR A 179 -21.88 -31.65 5.10
N ILE A 180 -21.03 -31.10 4.25
CA ILE A 180 -21.34 -30.95 2.83
C ILE A 180 -21.42 -32.39 2.29
N ASN A 181 -22.63 -32.88 2.03
CA ASN A 181 -22.85 -34.14 1.34
C ASN A 181 -22.08 -34.09 0.01
N GLY A 182 -20.97 -34.81 -0.04
CA GLY A 182 -20.16 -34.95 -1.22
C GLY A 182 -20.89 -35.82 -2.24
N ASP A 183 -21.72 -35.19 -3.06
CA ASP A 183 -21.91 -35.71 -4.41
C ASP A 183 -20.57 -35.49 -5.12
N VAL A 184 -19.92 -36.59 -5.47
CA VAL A 184 -18.68 -36.59 -6.25
C VAL A 184 -19.03 -36.02 -7.62
N ILE A 185 -18.69 -34.75 -7.84
CA ILE A 185 -18.82 -34.11 -9.14
C ILE A 185 -17.81 -34.80 -10.06
N ASP A 186 -18.31 -35.48 -11.08
CA ASP A 186 -17.50 -36.05 -12.14
C ASP A 186 -16.94 -34.92 -13.01
N VAL A 187 -15.70 -34.55 -12.71
CA VAL A 187 -14.99 -33.39 -13.29
C VAL A 187 -14.78 -33.55 -14.79
N ASP A 188 -14.65 -34.80 -15.28
CA ASP A 188 -14.38 -35.10 -16.69
C ASP A 188 -15.61 -34.85 -17.56
N LYS A 189 -16.80 -35.14 -17.02
CA LYS A 189 -18.10 -34.90 -17.68
C LYS A 189 -18.45 -33.41 -17.76
N GLU A 190 -18.17 -32.64 -16.70
CA GLU A 190 -18.42 -31.20 -16.65
C GLU A 190 -17.43 -30.38 -17.50
N LEU A 191 -16.22 -30.90 -17.72
CA LEU A 191 -15.22 -30.27 -18.58
C LEU A 191 -15.29 -30.70 -20.06
N GLY A 192 -16.24 -31.57 -20.41
CA GLY A 192 -16.48 -31.97 -21.80
C GLY A 192 -15.31 -32.74 -22.43
N LEU A 193 -14.56 -33.50 -21.62
CA LEU A 193 -13.41 -34.28 -22.07
C LEU A 193 -13.77 -35.70 -22.55
N ASP A 194 -15.05 -36.09 -22.43
CA ASP A 194 -15.58 -37.32 -23.01
C ASP A 194 -16.01 -37.12 -24.48
N VAL A 195 -15.09 -37.41 -25.40
CA VAL A 195 -15.37 -37.77 -26.81
C VAL A 195 -14.75 -39.13 -27.10
#